data_AF-A0A926Q329-F1
#
_entry.id   AF-A0A926Q329-F1
#
_cell.length_a   1.000
_cell.length_b   1.000
_cell.length_c   1.000
_cell.angle_alpha   90.00
_cell.angle_beta   90.00
_cell.angle_gamma   90.00
#
_symmetry.space_group_name_H-M   'P 1'
#
loop_
_entity.id
_entity.type
_entity.pdbx_description
1 polymer ?
#
loop_
_entity_poly.entity_id
_entity_poly.type
_entity_poly.pdbx_seq_one_letter_code
_entity_poly.pdbx_strand_id
1 'polypeptide(L)'
;MKWHSPILKMIPLREWYKEAYTNRVSPEEWEAMFATRPWYPQHYLDIYFDRFEKYGVVLATYPLLQQSCPRNMPPGSPAWFVNPIFCQKSLELQADASVSPNPLCFKDFLNIVNTNN
;
A
#
# COMPACT_ATOMS: atom_id res chain seq x y z
N MET A 1 3.30 -2.20 -22.17
CA MET A 1 4.05 -3.48 -22.19
C MET A 1 3.49 -4.31 -21.05
N LYS A 2 2.81 -5.44 -21.32
CA LYS A 2 2.23 -6.26 -20.25
C LYS A 2 3.33 -7.15 -19.68
N TRP A 3 3.67 -6.98 -18.41
CA TRP A 3 4.79 -7.68 -17.76
C TRP A 3 4.48 -9.16 -17.52
N HIS A 4 4.53 -9.95 -18.58
CA HIS A 4 4.51 -11.42 -18.51
C HIS A 4 5.96 -11.91 -18.52
N SER A 5 6.72 -11.72 -17.43
CA SER A 5 8.07 -12.30 -17.36
C SER A 5 8.63 -12.37 -15.93
N PRO A 6 9.49 -13.35 -15.58
CA PRO A 6 10.06 -13.58 -14.23
C PRO A 6 10.97 -12.46 -13.68
N ILE A 7 10.91 -11.26 -14.26
CA ILE A 7 11.79 -10.10 -14.02
C ILE A 7 11.27 -9.20 -12.89
N LEU A 8 10.31 -9.67 -12.08
CA LEU A 8 9.94 -9.00 -10.83
C LEU A 8 11.08 -9.03 -9.78
N LYS A 9 12.19 -9.72 -10.03
CA LYS A 9 13.37 -9.66 -9.17
C LYS A 9 14.08 -8.29 -9.31
N MET A 10 13.88 -7.46 -8.29
CA MET A 10 14.75 -6.33 -7.86
C MET A 10 14.77 -5.04 -8.71
N ILE A 11 13.67 -4.63 -9.36
CA ILE A 11 13.59 -3.21 -9.79
C ILE A 11 13.62 -2.32 -8.53
N PRO A 12 14.47 -1.26 -8.47
CA PRO A 12 14.42 -0.28 -7.39
C PRO A 12 13.02 0.34 -7.28
N LEU A 13 12.51 0.52 -6.06
CA LEU A 13 11.17 1.08 -5.83
C LEU A 13 10.93 2.37 -6.62
N ARG A 14 11.93 3.26 -6.68
CA ARG A 14 11.84 4.52 -7.42
C ARG A 14 11.57 4.33 -8.91
N GLU A 15 12.18 3.34 -9.53
CA GLU A 15 11.99 3.05 -10.96
C GLU A 15 10.62 2.44 -11.18
N TRP A 16 10.22 1.51 -10.31
CA TRP A 16 8.90 0.92 -10.36
C TRP A 16 7.80 1.97 -10.17
N TYR A 17 7.95 2.94 -9.26
CA TYR A 17 6.98 4.03 -9.09
C TYR A 17 6.87 4.94 -10.30
N LYS A 18 7.97 5.20 -11.02
CA LYS A 18 7.92 5.97 -12.27
C LYS A 18 7.14 5.22 -13.34
N GLU A 19 7.36 3.91 -13.43
CA GLU A 19 6.66 3.04 -14.37
C GLU A 19 5.17 3.00 -14.05
N ALA A 20 4.82 2.69 -12.79
CA ALA A 20 3.44 2.63 -12.31
C ALA A 20 2.72 3.98 -12.48
N TYR A 21 3.39 5.11 -12.26
CA TYR A 21 2.81 6.43 -12.49
C TYR A 21 2.55 6.72 -13.99
N THR A 22 3.48 6.32 -14.86
CA THR A 22 3.41 6.60 -16.31
C THR A 22 2.38 5.72 -17.00
N ASN A 23 2.47 4.42 -16.76
CA ASN A 23 1.73 3.42 -17.53
C ASN A 23 0.46 2.96 -16.84
N ARG A 24 0.31 3.25 -15.55
CA ARG A 24 -0.66 2.61 -14.66
C ARG A 24 -0.42 1.10 -14.59
N VAL A 25 -0.80 0.51 -13.48
CA VAL A 25 -0.66 -0.93 -13.24
C VAL A 25 -1.94 -1.46 -12.61
N SER A 26 -2.16 -2.75 -12.80
CA SER A 26 -3.25 -3.47 -12.15
C SER A 26 -3.03 -3.58 -10.64
N PRO A 27 -4.10 -3.79 -9.85
CA PRO A 27 -4.02 -4.20 -8.45
C PRO A 27 -3.04 -5.36 -8.22
N GLU A 28 -3.09 -6.37 -9.09
CA GLU A 28 -2.27 -7.58 -9.00
C GLU A 28 -0.78 -7.30 -9.23
N GLU A 29 -0.44 -6.40 -10.16
CA GLU A 29 0.94 -5.95 -10.37
C GLU A 29 1.48 -5.15 -9.18
N TRP A 30 0.62 -4.37 -8.50
CA TRP A 30 0.97 -3.69 -7.24
C TRP A 30 1.29 -4.68 -6.13
N GLU A 31 0.41 -5.66 -5.91
CA GLU A 31 0.62 -6.72 -4.90
C GLU A 31 1.89 -7.53 -5.21
N ALA A 32 2.06 -7.96 -6.46
CA ALA A 32 3.20 -8.74 -6.90
C ALA A 32 4.52 -8.00 -6.67
N MET A 33 4.57 -6.68 -6.87
CA MET A 33 5.78 -5.90 -6.58
C MET A 33 6.14 -5.96 -5.10
N PHE A 34 5.19 -5.74 -4.21
CA PHE A 34 5.44 -5.75 -2.77
C PHE A 34 5.72 -7.15 -2.22
N ALA A 35 5.17 -8.20 -2.84
CA ALA A 35 5.48 -9.58 -2.49
C ALA A 35 6.97 -9.92 -2.68
N THR A 36 7.69 -9.18 -3.53
CA THR A 36 9.14 -9.35 -3.71
C THR A 36 9.99 -8.64 -2.65
N ARG A 37 9.39 -7.88 -1.73
CA ARG A 37 10.10 -7.01 -0.80
C ARG A 37 10.19 -7.65 0.58
N PRO A 38 11.39 -8.07 1.04
CA PRO A 38 11.53 -8.74 2.34
C PRO A 38 11.19 -7.83 3.54
N TRP A 39 11.22 -6.52 3.35
CA TRP A 39 10.88 -5.53 4.38
C TRP A 39 9.39 -5.18 4.42
N TYR A 40 8.60 -5.58 3.41
CA TYR A 40 7.18 -5.23 3.34
C TYR A 40 6.35 -6.38 3.93
N PRO A 41 5.61 -6.14 5.02
CA PRO A 41 4.68 -7.13 5.53
C PRO A 41 3.47 -7.23 4.59
N GLN A 42 3.27 -8.40 3.99
CA GLN A 42 2.00 -8.73 3.34
C GLN A 42 0.89 -8.73 4.40
N HIS A 43 -0.30 -8.30 4.02
CA HIS A 43 -1.45 -8.18 4.92
C HIS A 43 -1.17 -7.34 6.18
N TYR A 44 -0.47 -6.21 6.01
CA TYR A 44 -0.05 -5.39 7.14
C TYR A 44 -1.21 -4.88 7.99
N LEU A 45 -2.41 -4.75 7.39
CA LEU A 45 -3.59 -4.27 8.10
C LEU A 45 -4.09 -5.30 9.11
N ASP A 46 -4.05 -6.60 8.76
CA ASP A 46 -4.36 -7.69 9.68
C ASP A 46 -3.36 -7.70 10.85
N ILE A 47 -2.07 -7.53 10.58
CA ILE A 47 -1.01 -7.45 11.60
C ILE A 47 -1.25 -6.28 12.56
N TYR A 48 -1.72 -5.15 12.03
CA TYR A 48 -2.02 -3.97 12.84
C TYR A 48 -3.27 -4.21 13.68
N PHE A 49 -4.32 -4.76 13.08
CA PHE A 49 -5.57 -5.08 13.77
C PHE A 49 -5.34 -6.06 14.94
N ASP A 50 -4.61 -7.15 14.70
CA ASP A 50 -4.27 -8.16 15.71
C ASP A 50 -3.51 -7.54 16.91
N ARG A 51 -2.61 -6.60 16.63
CA ARG A 51 -1.89 -5.83 17.68
C ARG A 51 -2.81 -4.85 18.41
N PHE A 52 -3.71 -4.19 17.70
CA PHE A 52 -4.65 -3.25 18.30
C PHE A 52 -5.59 -3.97 19.26
N GLU A 53 -6.11 -5.12 18.88
CA GLU A 53 -6.92 -5.97 19.76
C GLU A 53 -6.10 -6.44 20.98
N LYS A 54 -4.90 -6.97 20.74
CA LYS A 54 -4.02 -7.45 21.82
C LYS A 54 -3.69 -6.38 22.87
N TYR A 55 -3.53 -5.13 22.47
CA TYR A 55 -3.10 -4.04 23.35
C TYR A 55 -4.22 -3.04 23.71
N GLY A 56 -5.47 -3.30 23.31
CA GLY A 56 -6.61 -2.43 23.62
C GLY A 56 -6.51 -1.04 22.99
N VAL A 57 -5.98 -0.93 21.76
CA VAL A 57 -5.87 0.34 21.05
C VAL A 57 -7.25 0.77 20.54
N VAL A 58 -7.77 1.87 21.07
CA VAL A 58 -9.14 2.36 20.78
C VAL A 58 -9.18 3.34 19.59
N LEU A 59 -8.04 3.90 19.17
CA LEU A 59 -7.95 4.81 18.03
C LEU A 59 -6.73 4.51 17.17
N ALA A 60 -6.98 4.19 15.89
CA ALA A 60 -5.96 4.14 14.84
C ALA A 60 -6.38 5.06 13.68
N THR A 61 -5.51 5.97 13.26
CA THR A 61 -5.76 6.81 12.08
C THR A 61 -5.45 6.02 10.81
N TYR A 62 -6.47 5.72 10.01
CA TYR A 62 -6.29 5.18 8.66
C TYR A 62 -5.95 6.33 7.69
N PRO A 63 -4.82 6.28 6.98
CA PRO A 63 -4.42 7.36 6.09
C PRO A 63 -5.20 7.28 4.77
N LEU A 64 -6.45 7.76 4.76
CA LEU A 64 -7.23 7.89 3.52
C LEU A 64 -6.85 9.18 2.75
N LEU A 65 -6.48 10.25 3.47
CA LEU A 65 -5.98 11.54 2.96
C LEU A 65 -5.17 12.21 4.07
N GLN A 66 -3.90 12.64 3.86
CA GLN A 66 -3.27 13.56 4.82
C GLN A 66 -2.11 14.41 4.28
N GLN A 67 -2.00 15.59 4.92
CA GLN A 67 -1.15 16.74 4.63
C GLN A 67 0.28 16.62 5.20
N SER A 68 1.14 17.53 4.73
CA SER A 68 2.61 17.48 4.69
C SER A 68 3.36 17.28 6.01
N CYS A 69 4.49 16.58 5.91
CA CYS A 69 5.58 16.56 6.87
C CYS A 69 6.32 17.91 6.96
N PRO A 70 7.11 18.16 8.03
CA PRO A 70 8.06 19.28 8.10
C PRO A 70 9.01 19.29 6.89
N ARG A 71 9.45 20.47 6.47
CA ARG A 71 10.32 20.66 5.28
C ARG A 71 11.63 19.85 5.35
N ASN A 72 12.15 19.57 6.55
CA ASN A 72 13.40 18.85 6.77
C ASN A 72 13.18 17.65 7.72
N MET A 73 13.53 16.46 7.25
CA MET A 73 13.41 15.17 7.97
C MET A 73 14.79 14.53 8.12
N PRO A 74 15.54 14.78 9.20
CA PRO A 74 16.84 14.14 9.44
C PRO A 74 16.70 12.65 9.82
N PRO A 75 17.77 11.84 9.66
CA PRO A 75 17.74 10.40 9.94
C PRO A 75 17.36 9.98 11.37
N GLY A 76 17.49 10.90 12.34
CA GLY A 76 17.12 10.68 13.74
C GLY A 76 15.70 11.14 14.10
N SER A 77 14.88 11.56 13.13
CA SER A 77 13.53 12.04 13.41
C SER A 77 12.67 10.95 14.05
N PRO A 78 11.87 11.29 15.08
CA PRO A 78 11.03 10.32 15.82
C PRO A 78 9.86 9.77 14.98
N ALA A 79 9.64 10.31 13.78
CA ALA A 79 8.55 9.93 12.91
C ALA A 79 9.09 9.40 11.58
N TRP A 80 9.06 8.07 11.44
CA TRP A 80 9.09 7.40 10.14
C TRP A 80 7.65 7.06 9.78
N PHE A 81 7.04 7.84 8.90
CA PHE A 81 5.77 7.44 8.30
C PHE A 81 6.09 6.62 7.05
N VAL A 82 6.14 5.30 7.20
CA VAL A 82 5.85 4.41 6.08
C VAL A 82 4.34 4.32 6.02
N ASN A 83 3.72 5.36 5.48
CA ASN A 83 2.36 5.19 5.01
C ASN A 83 2.38 4.10 3.93
N PRO A 84 1.34 3.28 3.80
CA PRO A 84 1.20 2.40 2.65
C PRO A 84 1.39 3.29 1.42
N ILE A 85 2.42 2.98 0.64
CA ILE A 85 2.80 3.79 -0.51
C ILE A 85 1.71 3.55 -1.55
N PHE A 86 0.65 4.34 -1.48
CA PHE A 86 -0.49 4.24 -2.37
C PHE A 86 -0.64 5.54 -3.13
N CYS A 87 -0.48 5.45 -4.44
CA CYS A 87 -0.79 6.54 -5.34
C CYS A 87 -1.91 6.06 -6.26
N GLN A 88 -3.15 6.46 -5.99
CA GLN A 88 -4.33 6.07 -6.77
C GLN A 88 -4.18 6.34 -8.27
N LYS A 89 -3.41 7.36 -8.65
CA LYS A 89 -3.10 7.71 -10.05
C LYS A 89 -2.29 6.62 -10.79
N SER A 90 -1.58 5.77 -10.06
CA SER A 90 -0.79 4.67 -10.63
C SER A 90 -1.61 3.43 -10.93
N LEU A 91 -2.91 3.41 -10.61
CA LEU A 91 -3.77 2.28 -10.92
C LEU A 91 -4.50 2.48 -12.24
N GLU A 92 -4.76 1.37 -12.91
CA GLU A 92 -5.70 1.34 -14.02
C GLU A 92 -7.10 1.79 -13.55
N LEU A 93 -7.81 2.48 -14.47
CA LEU A 93 -9.21 2.80 -14.26
C LEU A 93 -10.05 1.56 -14.56
N GLN A 94 -11.14 1.42 -13.81
CA GLN A 94 -12.16 0.42 -14.07
C GLN A 94 -12.97 0.80 -15.33
N ALA A 95 -13.79 -0.14 -15.81
CA ALA A 95 -14.61 0.04 -17.01
C ALA A 95 -15.60 1.23 -16.89
N ASP A 96 -16.02 1.57 -15.68
CA ASP A 96 -16.90 2.69 -15.35
C ASP A 96 -16.14 4.01 -15.08
N ALA A 97 -14.84 4.05 -15.40
CA ALA A 97 -13.91 5.13 -15.10
C ALA A 97 -13.68 5.40 -13.60
N SER A 98 -14.19 4.53 -12.71
CA SER A 98 -13.83 4.57 -11.31
C SER A 98 -12.38 4.11 -11.11
N VAL A 99 -11.85 4.41 -9.94
CA VAL A 99 -10.50 4.01 -9.53
C VAL A 99 -10.54 2.68 -8.82
N SER A 100 -9.52 1.86 -9.03
CA SER A 100 -9.38 0.63 -8.27
C SER A 100 -9.16 0.93 -6.78
N PRO A 101 -9.75 0.13 -5.87
CA PRO A 101 -9.50 0.25 -4.44
C PRO A 101 -8.02 0.00 -4.12
N ASN A 102 -7.57 0.36 -2.92
CA ASN A 102 -6.19 0.14 -2.52
C ASN A 102 -5.85 -1.37 -2.51
N PRO A 103 -4.96 -1.84 -3.40
CA PRO A 103 -4.67 -3.27 -3.54
C PRO A 103 -4.00 -3.86 -2.29
N LEU A 104 -3.36 -3.02 -1.48
CA LEU A 104 -2.54 -3.50 -0.36
C LEU A 104 -3.31 -3.71 0.94
N CYS A 105 -4.52 -3.17 1.06
CA CYS A 105 -5.23 -3.18 2.34
C CYS A 105 -6.75 -3.17 2.25
N PHE A 106 -7.34 -2.92 1.08
CA PHE A 106 -8.79 -2.85 0.98
C PHE A 106 -9.44 -4.22 1.26
N LYS A 107 -8.81 -5.30 0.77
CA LYS A 107 -9.29 -6.67 1.02
C LYS A 107 -9.21 -7.02 2.50
N ASP A 108 -8.08 -6.76 3.15
CA ASP A 108 -7.90 -6.94 4.59
C ASP A 108 -8.95 -6.16 5.38
N PHE A 109 -9.20 -4.90 4.99
CA PHE A 109 -10.22 -4.07 5.63
C PHE A 109 -11.61 -4.70 5.53
N LEU A 110 -11.99 -5.17 4.34
CA LEU A 110 -13.28 -5.85 4.14
C LEU A 110 -13.38 -7.13 4.99
N ASN A 111 -12.29 -7.89 5.11
CA ASN A 111 -12.27 -9.08 5.96
C ASN A 111 -12.50 -8.70 7.42
N ILE A 112 -11.77 -7.71 7.94
CA ILE A 112 -11.91 -7.23 9.32
C ILE A 112 -13.35 -6.79 9.62
N VAL A 113 -13.97 -5.99 8.76
CA VAL A 113 -15.34 -5.51 9.00
C VAL A 113 -16.41 -6.59 8.84
N ASN A 114 -16.18 -7.60 7.99
CA ASN A 114 -17.15 -8.67 7.75
C ASN A 114 -17.02 -9.86 8.72
N THR A 115 -15.88 -10.02 9.40
CA THR A 115 -15.66 -11.14 10.35
C THR A 115 -16.40 -10.94 11.69
N ASN A 116 -16.95 -9.75 11.93
CA ASN A 116 -17.70 -9.42 13.14
C ASN A 116 -19.25 -9.52 12.99
N ASN A 117 -19.74 -10.34 12.04
CA ASN A 117 -21.16 -10.70 11.91
C ASN A 117 -21.40 -12.18 12.24
#